data_AF-A0AAW4IGS7-F1
#
_entry.id   AF-A0AAW4IGS7-F1
#
_cell.length_a   1.000
_cell.length_b   1.000
_cell.length_c   1.000
_cell.angle_alpha   90.00
_cell.angle_beta   90.00
_cell.angle_gamma   90.00
#
_symmetry.space_group_name_H-M   'P 1'
#
loop_
_entity.id
_entity.type
_entity.pdbx_description
1 polymer ?
#
loop_
_entity_poly.entity_id
_entity_poly.type
_entity_poly.pdbx_seq_one_letter_code
_entity_poly.pdbx_strand_id
1 'polypeptide(L)'
;MTRQASATGAGRTGHSVRPLFRWAPLGLAAALLVGCGGSDDDNNGTPPPTAGAFSIGGVVTGLGAGKTVTLQNTGKDDLTINANGNFVFVTRLDSGIAYAVTVKTQPSGQRCTVTQGTGTATANVSNVQVRCENLAAATYTVGGSVTGLAGGTLVLQNNGGDDLSVSSNGGFTFGTALAGGTGYAVTVRTQPSGQSCTVRNGTGSVVSANVGSVEVSCGTVVALPEGDWKQELCVVVRPGTWGRSLWRITRQGDNRVAGQIGVATYADANCTGAGTVAGPLTGVGNVAFDRNGSTATLTAFWGLWTQPSGLTSRAVWARKGSRLCIFGDQIPTAFPTAVSVESYVDTVLPNKTCYTQN
;
A
#
# COMPACT_ATOMS: atom_id res chain seq x y z
N MET A 1 35.21 46.24 1.54
CA MET A 1 34.59 47.23 2.45
C MET A 1 33.26 46.63 2.93
N THR A 2 32.84 46.61 4.20
CA THR A 2 33.52 46.83 5.51
C THR A 2 32.68 46.14 6.62
N ARG A 3 33.33 45.73 7.73
CA ARG A 3 32.90 45.29 9.11
C ARG A 3 31.44 45.61 9.57
N GLN A 4 30.82 45.01 10.62
CA GLN A 4 31.21 44.11 11.75
C GLN A 4 29.91 43.42 12.29
N ALA A 5 29.79 42.26 12.95
CA ALA A 5 30.69 41.25 13.58
C ALA A 5 30.92 41.32 15.13
N SER A 6 29.94 40.85 15.93
CA SER A 6 30.02 40.46 17.37
C SER A 6 28.83 39.52 17.72
N ALA A 7 28.76 38.65 18.75
CA ALA A 7 29.69 37.88 19.63
C ALA A 7 29.12 37.76 21.08
N THR A 8 29.56 36.74 21.85
CA THR A 8 29.19 36.35 23.25
C THR A 8 27.84 35.61 23.45
N GLY A 9 27.70 34.64 24.38
CA GLY A 9 28.72 33.86 25.11
C GLY A 9 28.23 33.10 26.38
N ALA A 10 28.68 31.84 26.56
CA ALA A 10 28.60 30.97 27.78
C ALA A 10 27.19 30.61 28.34
N GLY A 11 26.98 29.57 29.18
CA GLY A 11 27.85 28.47 29.67
C GLY A 11 27.18 27.65 30.82
N ARG A 12 27.87 26.60 31.33
CA ARG A 12 27.46 25.61 32.39
C ARG A 12 26.41 24.55 31.96
N THR A 13 26.44 23.23 32.25
CA THR A 13 27.17 22.25 33.11
C THR A 13 26.41 21.73 34.36
N GLY A 14 26.23 20.39 34.44
CA GLY A 14 25.79 19.63 35.62
C GLY A 14 24.28 19.31 35.64
N HIS A 15 23.79 18.22 36.26
CA HIS A 15 24.46 17.16 37.05
C HIS A 15 23.79 15.79 36.84
N SER A 16 24.54 14.69 37.02
CA SER A 16 23.99 13.34 37.23
C SER A 16 23.62 13.12 38.69
N VAL A 17 22.49 12.47 38.99
CA VAL A 17 22.13 12.07 40.36
C VAL A 17 21.97 10.55 40.46
N ARG A 18 22.76 9.92 41.35
CA ARG A 18 22.56 8.54 41.80
C ARG A 18 22.13 8.61 43.28
N PRO A 19 21.04 7.93 43.71
CA PRO A 19 20.78 7.78 45.12
C PRO A 19 21.79 6.79 45.74
N LEU A 20 22.47 7.22 46.80
CA LEU A 20 23.25 6.35 47.68
C LEU A 20 22.36 5.89 48.84
N PHE A 21 22.49 4.62 49.24
CA PHE A 21 21.97 4.14 50.52
C PHE A 21 22.99 3.17 51.14
N ARG A 22 23.32 3.38 52.42
CA ARG A 22 24.33 2.63 53.20
C ARG A 22 24.08 2.92 54.69
N TRP A 23 24.72 2.14 55.58
CA TRP A 23 24.62 2.16 57.07
C TRP A 23 23.35 1.45 57.59
N ALA A 24 23.38 0.64 58.65
CA ALA A 24 24.48 0.06 59.46
C ALA A 24 24.01 -1.26 60.16
N PRO A 25 24.90 -2.10 60.75
CA PRO A 25 24.56 -3.45 61.21
C PRO A 25 24.43 -3.65 62.73
N LEU A 26 23.70 -4.72 63.12
CA LEU A 26 23.79 -5.46 64.40
C LEU A 26 23.63 -6.98 64.09
N GLY A 27 24.14 -7.95 64.86
CA GLY A 27 25.10 -7.89 65.98
C GLY A 27 24.85 -8.97 67.05
N LEU A 28 25.72 -9.99 67.18
CA LEU A 28 25.67 -11.11 68.17
C LEU A 28 24.37 -11.96 68.12
N ALA A 29 24.20 -13.19 68.63
CA ALA A 29 24.98 -14.17 69.41
C ALA A 29 24.27 -15.55 69.21
N ALA A 30 24.79 -16.75 69.48
CA ALA A 30 26.12 -17.27 69.88
C ALA A 30 26.21 -18.76 69.43
N ALA A 31 26.91 -19.65 70.14
CA ALA A 31 26.94 -21.09 69.90
C ALA A 31 26.78 -21.90 71.21
N LEU A 32 26.16 -23.09 71.12
CA LEU A 32 26.16 -24.12 72.16
C LEU A 32 26.35 -25.51 71.52
N LEU A 33 27.03 -26.41 72.23
CA LEU A 33 27.30 -27.79 71.84
C LEU A 33 26.50 -28.78 72.71
N VAL A 34 26.66 -30.07 72.36
CA VAL A 34 26.36 -31.28 73.16
C VAL A 34 24.95 -31.87 72.97
N GLY A 35 24.95 -33.16 72.62
CA GLY A 35 23.78 -34.01 72.41
C GLY A 35 24.22 -35.33 71.78
N CYS A 36 24.73 -36.27 72.58
CA CYS A 36 25.27 -37.56 72.12
C CYS A 36 24.60 -38.72 72.88
N GLY A 37 24.29 -39.81 72.19
CA GLY A 37 23.84 -41.07 72.78
C GLY A 37 23.51 -42.14 71.72
N GLY A 38 24.01 -43.37 71.92
CA GLY A 38 23.41 -44.61 71.40
C GLY A 38 22.46 -45.22 72.46
N SER A 39 22.03 -46.49 72.43
CA SER A 39 22.31 -47.65 71.56
C SER A 39 21.25 -48.75 71.81
N ASP A 40 20.96 -49.74 70.94
CA ASP A 40 21.08 -49.84 69.47
C ASP A 40 20.13 -50.95 68.93
N ASP A 41 20.22 -52.18 69.46
CA ASP A 41 19.41 -53.41 69.28
C ASP A 41 18.34 -53.51 68.16
N ASP A 42 18.79 -54.07 67.02
CA ASP A 42 18.19 -55.16 66.24
C ASP A 42 16.84 -55.04 65.45
N ASN A 43 16.97 -55.41 64.16
CA ASN A 43 15.96 -56.07 63.30
C ASN A 43 14.71 -55.29 62.85
N ASN A 44 14.93 -54.24 62.04
CA ASN A 44 14.37 -54.26 60.68
C ASN A 44 15.38 -53.68 59.69
N GLY A 45 15.50 -54.28 58.50
CA GLY A 45 16.57 -53.96 57.56
C GLY A 45 16.44 -52.56 56.98
N THR A 46 17.57 -51.83 56.88
CA THR A 46 17.68 -50.72 55.93
C THR A 46 17.28 -51.22 54.54
N PRO A 47 16.30 -50.60 53.85
CA PRO A 47 15.94 -51.03 52.51
C PRO A 47 17.17 -51.05 51.60
N PRO A 48 17.32 -52.05 50.72
CA PRO A 48 18.29 -51.97 49.64
C PRO A 48 18.08 -50.66 48.87
N PRO A 49 19.14 -50.01 48.32
CA PRO A 49 18.98 -48.80 47.52
C PRO A 49 17.99 -49.09 46.38
N THR A 50 16.83 -48.42 46.41
CA THR A 50 15.61 -48.92 45.76
C THR A 50 15.81 -49.17 44.27
N ALA A 51 15.89 -50.45 43.89
CA ALA A 51 16.06 -50.85 42.52
C ALA A 51 14.75 -50.61 41.73
N GLY A 52 14.78 -49.64 40.82
CA GLY A 52 13.67 -49.44 39.86
C GLY A 52 13.40 -48.02 39.40
N ALA A 53 13.95 -46.97 40.03
CA ALA A 53 13.67 -45.59 39.66
C ALA A 53 14.34 -45.18 38.32
N PHE A 54 13.66 -45.46 37.20
CA PHE A 54 14.13 -45.21 35.84
C PHE A 54 13.80 -43.80 35.34
N SER A 55 14.70 -43.21 34.55
CA SER A 55 14.46 -41.93 33.86
C SER A 55 13.67 -42.12 32.57
N ILE A 56 12.71 -41.23 32.29
CA ILE A 56 12.04 -41.12 30.99
C ILE A 56 12.61 -39.92 30.23
N GLY A 57 13.03 -40.11 28.98
CA GLY A 57 13.68 -39.07 28.19
C GLY A 57 13.77 -39.41 26.71
N GLY A 58 14.36 -38.50 25.93
CA GLY A 58 14.30 -38.54 24.48
C GLY A 58 15.07 -37.41 23.81
N VAL A 59 14.68 -37.08 22.58
CA VAL A 59 15.23 -35.98 21.77
C VAL A 59 14.13 -35.13 21.13
N VAL A 60 14.27 -33.81 21.20
CA VAL A 60 13.47 -32.84 20.42
C VAL A 60 14.25 -32.42 19.18
N THR A 61 13.58 -32.44 18.02
CA THR A 61 14.11 -32.03 16.72
C THR A 61 13.13 -31.12 15.98
N GLY A 62 13.64 -30.18 15.19
CA GLY A 62 12.86 -29.24 14.38
C GLY A 62 12.15 -28.11 15.14
N LEU A 63 12.31 -28.00 16.46
CA LEU A 63 11.77 -26.88 17.24
C LEU A 63 12.42 -25.57 16.77
N GLY A 64 11.61 -24.58 16.38
CA GLY A 64 12.09 -23.32 15.85
C GLY A 64 12.75 -22.45 16.94
N ALA A 65 13.75 -21.65 16.54
CA ALA A 65 14.45 -20.75 17.46
C ALA A 65 13.48 -19.81 18.19
N GLY A 66 13.65 -19.67 19.51
CA GLY A 66 12.77 -18.85 20.36
C GLY A 66 11.38 -19.43 20.62
N LYS A 67 11.08 -20.66 20.19
CA LYS A 67 9.80 -21.35 20.46
C LYS A 67 9.95 -22.32 21.63
N THR A 68 8.83 -22.62 22.28
CA THR A 68 8.75 -23.60 23.37
C THR A 68 7.70 -24.67 23.07
N VAL A 69 8.02 -25.93 23.36
CA VAL A 69 7.05 -27.04 23.43
C VAL A 69 6.95 -27.51 24.88
N THR A 70 5.74 -27.78 25.37
CA THR A 70 5.57 -28.44 26.68
C THR A 70 5.14 -29.87 26.43
N LEU A 71 6.00 -30.81 26.83
CA LEU A 71 5.67 -32.23 26.92
C LEU A 71 5.00 -32.52 28.26
N GLN A 72 4.21 -33.59 28.32
CA GLN A 72 3.66 -34.12 29.55
C GLN A 72 3.76 -35.64 29.56
N ASN A 73 4.32 -36.19 30.63
CA ASN A 73 4.36 -37.61 30.93
C ASN A 73 3.23 -37.98 31.92
N THR A 74 2.57 -39.12 31.68
CA THR A 74 1.51 -39.74 32.52
C THR A 74 0.39 -38.80 33.01
N GLY A 75 0.13 -37.71 32.28
CA GLY A 75 -0.92 -36.74 32.61
C GLY A 75 -0.58 -35.75 33.73
N LYS A 76 0.63 -35.79 34.32
CA LYS A 76 0.98 -35.01 35.53
C LYS A 76 2.36 -34.36 35.51
N ASP A 77 3.33 -34.98 34.86
CA ASP A 77 4.74 -34.57 34.90
C ASP A 77 5.05 -33.75 33.64
N ASP A 78 5.02 -32.43 33.77
CA ASP A 78 5.19 -31.46 32.68
C ASP A 78 6.67 -31.09 32.47
N LEU A 79 7.11 -31.00 31.22
CA LEU A 79 8.46 -30.55 30.85
C LEU A 79 8.40 -29.56 29.67
N THR A 80 8.70 -28.29 29.93
CA THR A 80 8.85 -27.26 28.89
C THR A 80 10.26 -27.26 28.31
N ILE A 81 10.37 -27.33 26.99
CA ILE A 81 11.61 -27.41 26.24
C ILE A 81 11.68 -26.22 25.27
N ASN A 82 12.82 -25.53 25.24
CA ASN A 82 13.07 -24.27 24.52
C ASN A 82 14.17 -24.37 23.44
N ALA A 83 14.74 -25.56 23.23
CA ALA A 83 15.81 -25.83 22.27
C ALA A 83 15.70 -27.26 21.71
N ASN A 84 16.40 -27.53 20.61
CA ASN A 84 16.57 -28.90 20.10
C ASN A 84 17.66 -29.63 20.90
N GLY A 85 17.57 -30.96 20.96
CA GLY A 85 18.51 -31.80 21.70
C GLY A 85 17.82 -32.76 22.66
N ASN A 86 18.61 -33.38 23.53
CA ASN A 86 18.12 -34.37 24.50
C ASN A 86 17.30 -33.73 25.62
N PHE A 87 16.26 -34.44 26.07
CA PHE A 87 15.46 -34.08 27.23
C PHE A 87 15.29 -35.28 28.16
N VAL A 88 15.11 -35.02 29.45
CA VAL A 88 14.80 -36.03 30.48
C VAL A 88 13.79 -35.42 31.44
N PHE A 89 12.74 -36.17 31.78
CA PHE A 89 11.78 -35.80 32.80
C PHE A 89 12.41 -35.89 34.20
N VAL A 90 12.06 -34.94 35.09
CA VAL A 90 12.61 -34.89 36.46
C VAL A 90 12.05 -36.04 37.29
N THR A 91 10.78 -36.38 37.11
CA THR A 91 10.14 -37.50 37.79
C THR A 91 10.63 -38.83 37.20
N ARG A 92 11.27 -39.64 38.05
CA ARG A 92 11.60 -41.03 37.72
C ARG A 92 10.41 -41.94 38.04
N LEU A 93 10.30 -43.04 37.30
CA LEU A 93 9.22 -44.02 37.46
C LEU A 93 9.79 -45.35 37.93
N ASP A 94 9.11 -46.01 38.86
CA ASP A 94 9.49 -47.32 39.36
C ASP A 94 9.35 -48.43 38.31
N SER A 95 10.04 -49.54 38.53
CA SER A 95 10.04 -50.69 37.62
C SER A 95 8.63 -51.28 37.47
N GLY A 96 8.16 -51.38 36.22
CA GLY A 96 6.82 -51.86 35.88
C GLY A 96 5.77 -50.75 35.71
N ILE A 97 6.08 -49.48 36.01
CA ILE A 97 5.16 -48.36 35.80
C ILE A 97 5.10 -47.97 34.32
N ALA A 98 3.90 -47.74 33.79
CA ALA A 98 3.69 -47.28 32.43
C ALA A 98 4.02 -45.78 32.27
N TYR A 99 4.67 -45.41 31.17
CA TYR A 99 4.92 -44.02 30.77
C TYR A 99 4.12 -43.64 29.52
N ALA A 100 3.79 -42.37 29.40
CA ALA A 100 3.00 -41.82 28.30
C ALA A 100 3.34 -40.35 28.06
N VAL A 101 4.37 -40.11 27.25
CA VAL A 101 4.84 -38.79 26.83
C VAL A 101 3.99 -38.27 25.67
N THR A 102 3.38 -37.11 25.88
CA THR A 102 2.51 -36.42 24.93
C THR A 102 2.91 -34.95 24.81
N VAL A 103 2.44 -34.23 23.79
CA VAL A 103 2.58 -32.76 23.73
C VAL A 103 1.37 -32.12 24.40
N LYS A 104 1.60 -31.46 25.54
CA LYS A 104 0.58 -30.68 26.27
C LYS A 104 0.40 -29.28 25.68
N THR A 105 1.46 -28.68 25.17
CA THR A 105 1.40 -27.33 24.56
C THR A 105 2.28 -27.28 23.32
N GLN A 106 1.64 -26.98 22.18
CA GLN A 106 2.30 -26.87 20.88
C GLN A 106 2.98 -25.48 20.73
N PRO A 107 4.19 -25.41 20.15
CA PRO A 107 4.82 -24.14 19.78
C PRO A 107 4.02 -23.38 18.71
N SER A 108 4.02 -22.04 18.79
CA SER A 108 3.28 -21.19 17.84
C SER A 108 3.79 -21.35 16.40
N GLY A 109 2.88 -21.54 15.44
CA GLY A 109 3.23 -21.75 14.03
C GLY A 109 3.96 -23.06 13.72
N GLN A 110 3.99 -24.00 14.67
CA GLN A 110 4.60 -25.32 14.51
C GLN A 110 3.66 -26.42 15.04
N ARG A 111 3.92 -27.67 14.65
CA ARG A 111 3.31 -28.85 15.24
C ARG A 111 4.40 -29.87 15.56
N CYS A 112 4.50 -30.22 16.84
CA CYS A 112 5.30 -31.31 17.36
C CYS A 112 4.46 -32.58 17.46
N THR A 113 5.02 -33.70 17.03
CA THR A 113 4.48 -35.06 17.24
C THR A 113 5.46 -35.87 18.10
N VAL A 114 4.93 -36.81 18.88
CA VAL A 114 5.73 -37.77 19.67
C VAL A 114 5.63 -39.14 19.02
N THR A 115 6.76 -39.81 18.80
CA THR A 115 6.84 -41.23 18.49
C THR A 115 7.68 -41.94 19.55
N GLN A 116 7.45 -43.25 19.76
CA GLN A 116 8.04 -44.01 20.87
C GLN A 116 7.73 -43.43 22.27
N GLY A 117 6.65 -42.63 22.40
CA GLY A 117 6.29 -41.93 23.63
C GLY A 117 5.60 -42.76 24.71
N THR A 118 5.26 -44.02 24.43
CA THR A 118 4.54 -44.91 25.36
C THR A 118 5.27 -46.23 25.58
N GLY A 119 5.15 -46.77 26.79
CA GLY A 119 5.74 -48.07 27.14
C GLY A 119 5.73 -48.31 28.66
N THR A 120 6.55 -49.25 29.12
CA THR A 120 6.72 -49.58 30.54
C THR A 120 8.17 -49.35 30.97
N ALA A 121 8.36 -48.68 32.11
CA ALA A 121 9.67 -48.44 32.70
C ALA A 121 10.27 -49.76 33.22
N THR A 122 11.20 -50.34 32.46
CA THR A 122 11.99 -51.54 32.82
C THR A 122 13.51 -51.32 32.70
N ALA A 123 13.89 -50.17 32.13
CA ALA A 123 15.22 -49.61 32.03
C ALA A 123 15.08 -48.09 31.85
N ASN A 124 16.18 -47.34 31.87
CA ASN A 124 16.17 -45.91 31.50
C ASN A 124 15.74 -45.75 30.04
N VAL A 125 14.68 -44.97 29.81
CA VAL A 125 14.13 -44.70 28.47
C VAL A 125 14.75 -43.42 27.92
N SER A 126 15.36 -43.50 26.75
CA SER A 126 16.02 -42.35 26.09
C SER A 126 15.68 -42.24 24.59
N ASN A 127 14.75 -43.05 24.10
CA ASN A 127 14.40 -43.19 22.68
C ASN A 127 13.08 -42.49 22.29
N VAL A 128 12.44 -41.74 23.21
CA VAL A 128 11.27 -40.92 22.87
C VAL A 128 11.68 -39.88 21.82
N GLN A 129 11.02 -39.85 20.68
CA GLN A 129 11.33 -38.92 19.59
C GLN A 129 10.23 -37.87 19.49
N VAL A 130 10.63 -36.60 19.59
CA VAL A 130 9.74 -35.45 19.36
C VAL A 130 10.21 -34.72 18.12
N ARG A 131 9.35 -34.65 17.11
CA ARG A 131 9.62 -34.00 15.82
C ARG A 131 8.65 -32.84 15.63
N CYS A 132 9.17 -31.62 15.58
CA CYS A 132 8.43 -30.39 15.37
C CYS A 132 8.61 -29.91 13.93
N GLU A 133 7.51 -29.54 13.28
CA GLU A 133 7.48 -29.10 11.89
C GLU A 133 6.77 -27.75 11.77
N ASN A 134 7.20 -26.93 10.81
CA ASN A 134 6.54 -25.65 10.52
C ASN A 134 5.16 -25.91 9.89
N LEU A 135 4.13 -25.26 10.45
CA LEU A 135 2.84 -25.17 9.79
C LEU A 135 2.92 -24.13 8.68
N ALA A 136 2.26 -24.40 7.55
CA ALA A 136 2.09 -23.39 6.51
C ALA A 136 1.36 -22.17 7.08
N ALA A 137 1.85 -20.96 6.81
CA ALA A 137 1.17 -19.74 7.22
C ALA A 137 -0.19 -19.65 6.51
N ALA A 138 -1.23 -19.24 7.22
CA ALA A 138 -2.52 -18.98 6.61
C ALA A 138 -2.39 -17.78 5.65
N THR A 139 -2.70 -18.01 4.38
CA THR A 139 -2.68 -17.01 3.31
C THR A 139 -4.10 -16.61 2.93
N TYR A 140 -4.31 -15.32 2.69
CA TYR A 140 -5.61 -14.75 2.37
C TYR A 140 -5.51 -13.83 1.15
N THR A 141 -6.56 -13.73 0.36
CA THR A 141 -6.57 -12.91 -0.84
C THR A 141 -6.86 -11.44 -0.55
N VAL A 142 -6.46 -10.55 -1.47
CA VAL A 142 -6.83 -9.13 -1.49
C VAL A 142 -7.72 -8.89 -2.72
N GLY A 143 -8.78 -8.13 -2.53
CA GLY A 143 -9.81 -7.89 -3.53
C GLY A 143 -10.78 -6.79 -3.11
N GLY A 144 -11.81 -6.59 -3.92
CA GLY A 144 -12.68 -5.43 -3.80
C GLY A 144 -13.71 -5.36 -4.91
N SER A 145 -14.18 -4.15 -5.22
CA SER A 145 -15.12 -3.89 -6.33
C SER A 145 -14.70 -2.71 -7.20
N VAL A 146 -15.03 -2.78 -8.49
CA VAL A 146 -14.90 -1.69 -9.46
C VAL A 146 -16.28 -1.16 -9.86
N THR A 147 -16.41 0.16 -9.89
CA THR A 147 -17.63 0.91 -10.22
C THR A 147 -17.33 2.05 -11.19
N GLY A 148 -18.31 2.42 -12.02
CA GLY A 148 -18.22 3.52 -12.99
C GLY A 148 -17.34 3.24 -14.22
N LEU A 149 -16.79 2.03 -14.37
CA LEU A 149 -15.98 1.64 -15.54
C LEU A 149 -16.89 1.51 -16.77
N ALA A 150 -16.79 2.45 -17.70
CA ALA A 150 -17.59 2.53 -18.92
C ALA A 150 -17.00 1.76 -20.12
N GLY A 151 -15.82 1.16 -19.95
CA GLY A 151 -15.12 0.38 -20.98
C GLY A 151 -13.60 0.55 -20.93
N GLY A 152 -12.89 -0.12 -21.84
CA GLY A 152 -11.42 -0.15 -21.88
C GLY A 152 -10.83 -1.19 -20.91
N THR A 153 -9.54 -1.02 -20.57
CA THR A 153 -8.85 -1.88 -19.61
C THR A 153 -8.24 -1.04 -18.50
N LEU A 154 -8.73 -1.25 -17.28
CA LEU A 154 -8.08 -0.81 -16.05
C LEU A 154 -7.03 -1.86 -15.68
N VAL A 155 -5.84 -1.44 -15.23
CA VAL A 155 -4.90 -2.36 -14.57
C VAL A 155 -4.69 -1.88 -13.14
N LEU A 156 -5.10 -2.70 -12.18
CA LEU A 156 -4.79 -2.55 -10.77
C LEU A 156 -3.47 -3.26 -10.45
N GLN A 157 -2.73 -2.76 -9.48
CA GLN A 157 -1.49 -3.38 -9.00
C GLN A 157 -1.49 -3.43 -7.48
N ASN A 158 -1.23 -4.61 -6.91
CA ASN A 158 -0.98 -4.79 -5.48
C ASN A 158 0.53 -4.97 -5.23
N ASN A 159 1.04 -4.29 -4.19
CA ASN A 159 2.41 -4.41 -3.68
C ASN A 159 3.55 -4.29 -4.74
N GLY A 160 3.30 -3.57 -5.84
CA GLY A 160 4.32 -3.29 -6.87
C GLY A 160 4.55 -4.42 -7.89
N GLY A 161 3.82 -5.54 -7.84
CA GLY A 161 4.09 -6.68 -8.74
C GLY A 161 2.97 -7.70 -8.98
N ASP A 162 1.85 -7.65 -8.24
CA ASP A 162 0.66 -8.45 -8.56
C ASP A 162 -0.31 -7.60 -9.37
N ASP A 163 -0.25 -7.73 -10.70
CA ASP A 163 -1.01 -6.93 -11.66
C ASP A 163 -2.30 -7.62 -12.09
N LEU A 164 -3.43 -6.93 -11.98
CA LEU A 164 -4.75 -7.44 -12.34
C LEU A 164 -5.44 -6.52 -13.36
N SER A 165 -5.67 -7.06 -14.56
CA SER A 165 -6.47 -6.40 -15.60
C SER A 165 -7.96 -6.56 -15.33
N VAL A 166 -8.71 -5.45 -15.36
CA VAL A 166 -10.17 -5.40 -15.17
C VAL A 166 -10.82 -4.68 -16.36
N SER A 167 -11.85 -5.29 -16.93
CA SER A 167 -12.56 -4.82 -18.13
C SER A 167 -14.05 -4.51 -17.90
N SER A 168 -14.59 -4.80 -16.70
CA SER A 168 -15.98 -4.56 -16.33
C SER A 168 -16.12 -4.11 -14.87
N ASN A 169 -17.26 -3.52 -14.54
CA ASN A 169 -17.67 -3.32 -13.15
C ASN A 169 -17.92 -4.68 -12.46
N GLY A 170 -17.88 -4.70 -11.13
CA GLY A 170 -18.11 -5.90 -10.32
C GLY A 170 -16.97 -6.18 -9.34
N GLY A 171 -16.97 -7.38 -8.76
CA GLY A 171 -15.92 -7.81 -7.82
C GLY A 171 -14.61 -8.18 -8.52
N PHE A 172 -13.47 -7.95 -7.85
CA PHE A 172 -12.15 -8.37 -8.30
C PHE A 172 -11.36 -9.00 -7.14
N THR A 173 -10.35 -9.82 -7.46
CA THR A 173 -9.44 -10.44 -6.48
C THR A 173 -8.07 -10.67 -7.14
N PHE A 174 -7.00 -10.31 -6.44
CA PHE A 174 -5.62 -10.49 -6.89
C PHE A 174 -5.17 -11.96 -6.82
N GLY A 175 -4.19 -12.33 -7.65
CA GLY A 175 -3.75 -13.72 -7.77
C GLY A 175 -2.89 -14.21 -6.59
N THR A 176 -2.14 -13.31 -5.95
CA THR A 176 -1.22 -13.65 -4.87
C THR A 176 -1.92 -13.52 -3.51
N ALA A 177 -2.18 -14.65 -2.87
CA ALA A 177 -2.61 -14.68 -1.48
C ALA A 177 -1.44 -14.29 -0.55
N LEU A 178 -1.68 -13.40 0.41
CA LEU A 178 -0.69 -12.88 1.33
C LEU A 178 -0.83 -13.56 2.71
N ALA A 179 0.29 -13.82 3.39
CA ALA A 179 0.26 -14.40 4.74
C ALA A 179 -0.34 -13.44 5.77
N GLY A 180 -1.00 -13.97 6.81
CA GLY A 180 -1.45 -13.18 7.96
C GLY A 180 -0.33 -12.33 8.57
N GLY A 181 -0.59 -11.05 8.77
CA GLY A 181 0.37 -10.01 9.18
C GLY A 181 0.98 -9.21 8.02
N THR A 182 0.78 -9.61 6.76
CA THR A 182 1.39 -8.95 5.58
C THR A 182 0.61 -7.70 5.16
N GLY A 183 1.33 -6.62 4.84
CA GLY A 183 0.75 -5.40 4.27
C GLY A 183 0.27 -5.56 2.82
N TYR A 184 -0.76 -4.81 2.43
CA TYR A 184 -1.20 -4.68 1.04
C TYR A 184 -1.29 -3.21 0.63
N ALA A 185 -1.05 -2.95 -0.66
CA ALA A 185 -1.05 -1.63 -1.27
C ALA A 185 -1.53 -1.72 -2.73
N VAL A 186 -2.85 -1.58 -2.90
CA VAL A 186 -3.56 -1.58 -4.18
C VAL A 186 -3.58 -0.17 -4.78
N THR A 187 -3.11 -0.07 -6.02
CA THR A 187 -3.01 1.17 -6.80
C THR A 187 -3.56 0.97 -8.21
N VAL A 188 -3.85 2.05 -8.94
CA VAL A 188 -4.04 1.98 -10.39
C VAL A 188 -2.67 2.08 -11.07
N ARG A 189 -2.30 1.05 -11.84
CA ARG A 189 -1.10 1.04 -12.67
C ARG A 189 -1.37 1.61 -14.07
N THR A 190 -2.51 1.28 -14.65
CA THR A 190 -2.92 1.76 -15.98
C THR A 190 -4.38 2.22 -15.93
N GLN A 191 -4.61 3.49 -16.27
CA GLN A 191 -5.97 4.04 -16.39
C GLN A 191 -6.65 3.57 -17.69
N PRO A 192 -7.95 3.24 -17.67
CA PRO A 192 -8.71 2.93 -18.87
C PRO A 192 -8.90 4.18 -19.74
N SER A 193 -8.85 4.00 -21.07
CA SER A 193 -8.97 5.09 -22.05
C SER A 193 -10.22 5.95 -21.83
N GLY A 194 -10.04 7.27 -21.81
CA GLY A 194 -11.13 8.25 -21.62
C GLY A 194 -11.67 8.33 -20.18
N GLN A 195 -11.02 7.71 -19.20
CA GLN A 195 -11.46 7.62 -17.81
C GLN A 195 -10.30 7.82 -16.82
N SER A 196 -10.65 8.06 -15.56
CA SER A 196 -9.74 7.96 -14.43
C SER A 196 -10.45 7.19 -13.32
N CYS A 197 -9.77 6.17 -12.80
CA CYS A 197 -10.15 5.36 -11.66
C CYS A 197 -9.31 5.77 -10.45
N THR A 198 -9.95 5.77 -9.28
CA THR A 198 -9.34 6.05 -7.98
C THR A 198 -9.58 4.88 -7.03
N VAL A 199 -8.62 4.61 -6.14
CA VAL A 199 -8.70 3.52 -5.15
C VAL A 199 -8.93 4.09 -3.77
N ARG A 200 -9.93 3.56 -3.06
CA ARG A 200 -10.21 3.81 -1.65
C ARG A 200 -10.10 2.50 -0.87
N ASN A 201 -9.68 2.60 0.40
CA ASN A 201 -9.29 1.45 1.24
C ASN A 201 -8.17 0.58 0.62
N GLY A 202 -7.37 1.15 -0.31
CA GLY A 202 -6.36 0.41 -1.07
C GLY A 202 -5.13 -0.03 -0.26
N THR A 203 -4.94 0.48 0.96
CA THR A 203 -3.81 0.13 1.83
C THR A 203 -4.28 -0.45 3.16
N GLY A 204 -3.59 -1.47 3.65
CA GLY A 204 -3.87 -2.07 4.96
C GLY A 204 -2.98 -3.26 5.25
N SER A 205 -3.48 -4.20 6.05
CA SER A 205 -2.81 -5.48 6.29
C SER A 205 -3.81 -6.62 6.32
N VAL A 206 -3.39 -7.76 5.78
CA VAL A 206 -4.10 -9.03 5.90
C VAL A 206 -3.90 -9.56 7.32
N VAL A 207 -4.98 -9.92 8.03
CA VAL A 207 -4.90 -10.40 9.42
C VAL A 207 -5.29 -11.87 9.52
N SER A 208 -6.58 -12.18 9.41
CA SER A 208 -7.13 -13.54 9.60
C SER A 208 -8.29 -13.88 8.64
N ALA A 209 -8.48 -13.09 7.58
CA ALA A 209 -9.53 -13.23 6.58
C ALA A 209 -9.11 -12.56 5.26
N ASN A 210 -9.80 -12.92 4.17
CA ASN A 210 -9.63 -12.25 2.87
C ASN A 210 -10.08 -10.79 2.96
N VAL A 211 -9.34 -9.89 2.31
CA VAL A 211 -9.70 -8.47 2.20
C VAL A 211 -10.58 -8.30 0.97
N GLY A 212 -11.86 -7.93 1.17
CA GLY A 212 -12.82 -7.64 0.10
C GLY A 212 -13.28 -6.17 0.07
N SER A 213 -12.63 -5.29 0.82
CA SER A 213 -13.08 -3.93 1.12
C SER A 213 -12.45 -2.84 0.24
N VAL A 214 -11.63 -3.20 -0.75
CA VAL A 214 -11.03 -2.22 -1.65
C VAL A 214 -12.10 -1.68 -2.61
N GLU A 215 -12.26 -0.36 -2.64
CA GLU A 215 -13.25 0.32 -3.47
C GLU A 215 -12.52 0.99 -4.64
N VAL A 216 -12.92 0.70 -5.89
CA VAL A 216 -12.41 1.41 -7.07
C VAL A 216 -13.55 2.13 -7.77
N SER A 217 -13.41 3.44 -7.90
CA SER A 217 -14.39 4.32 -8.54
C SER A 217 -13.78 4.99 -9.76
N CYS A 218 -14.36 4.71 -10.92
CA CYS A 218 -13.98 5.24 -12.23
C CYS A 218 -14.97 6.31 -12.69
N GLY A 219 -14.48 7.33 -13.37
CA GLY A 219 -15.29 8.35 -14.03
C GLY A 219 -14.68 8.80 -15.35
N THR A 220 -15.53 9.24 -16.28
CA THR A 220 -15.11 9.74 -17.60
C THR A 220 -14.23 10.99 -17.46
N VAL A 221 -12.97 10.88 -17.87
CA VAL A 221 -12.09 12.04 -18.03
C VAL A 221 -12.33 12.59 -19.42
N VAL A 222 -13.08 13.68 -19.47
CA VAL A 222 -13.26 14.42 -20.71
C VAL A 222 -11.91 15.05 -21.08
N ALA A 223 -11.28 14.51 -22.12
CA ALA A 223 -9.96 14.93 -22.56
C ALA A 223 -9.96 16.40 -22.96
N LEU A 224 -9.35 17.25 -22.13
CA LEU A 224 -9.20 18.68 -22.37
C LEU A 224 -8.57 18.91 -23.76
N PRO A 225 -8.91 20.00 -24.46
CA PRO A 225 -8.46 20.25 -25.83
C PRO A 225 -7.00 20.78 -25.88
N GLU A 226 -6.09 20.07 -25.22
CA GLU A 226 -4.65 20.35 -25.18
C GLU A 226 -3.96 20.09 -26.53
N GLY A 227 -2.85 20.80 -26.78
CA GLY A 227 -2.08 20.78 -28.02
C GLY A 227 -2.05 22.11 -28.78
N ASP A 228 -1.52 22.07 -30.00
CA ASP A 228 -1.45 23.21 -30.92
C ASP A 228 -2.60 23.16 -31.94
N TRP A 229 -3.26 24.30 -32.13
CA TRP A 229 -4.51 24.44 -32.88
C TRP A 229 -4.42 25.63 -33.84
N LYS A 230 -4.55 25.40 -35.15
CA LYS A 230 -4.43 26.43 -36.19
C LYS A 230 -5.77 26.66 -36.88
N GLN A 231 -6.16 27.92 -37.03
CA GLN A 231 -7.44 28.30 -37.61
C GLN A 231 -7.54 27.80 -39.05
N GLU A 232 -8.71 27.30 -39.46
CA GLU A 232 -8.91 26.83 -40.84
C GLU A 232 -8.88 27.99 -41.85
N LEU A 233 -9.15 29.21 -41.39
CA LEU A 233 -9.06 30.45 -42.16
C LEU A 233 -7.61 30.90 -42.34
N CYS A 234 -7.15 30.86 -43.60
CA CYS A 234 -5.89 31.45 -44.05
C CYS A 234 -6.12 32.91 -44.48
N VAL A 235 -5.34 33.86 -43.95
CA VAL A 235 -5.44 35.29 -44.27
C VAL A 235 -4.09 35.86 -44.72
N VAL A 236 -4.08 36.97 -45.47
CA VAL A 236 -2.84 37.70 -45.79
C VAL A 236 -2.35 38.42 -44.53
N VAL A 237 -1.12 38.18 -44.12
CA VAL A 237 -0.47 38.88 -42.98
C VAL A 237 0.32 40.09 -43.48
N ARG A 238 0.97 39.95 -44.65
CA ARG A 238 1.72 40.98 -45.39
C ARG A 238 1.93 40.51 -46.83
N PRO A 239 2.33 41.35 -47.79
CA PRO A 239 2.56 40.92 -49.18
C PRO A 239 3.49 39.70 -49.24
N GLY A 240 3.04 38.63 -49.92
CA GLY A 240 3.79 37.37 -50.01
C GLY A 240 3.89 36.55 -48.71
N THR A 241 3.12 36.85 -47.66
CA THR A 241 3.03 36.02 -46.45
C THR A 241 1.58 35.87 -46.01
N TRP A 242 1.12 34.63 -45.92
CA TRP A 242 -0.19 34.27 -45.36
C TRP A 242 -0.04 33.74 -43.95
N GLY A 243 -1.15 33.62 -43.22
CA GLY A 243 -1.14 33.16 -41.85
C GLY A 243 -2.46 32.59 -41.38
N ARG A 244 -2.38 31.79 -40.32
CA ARG A 244 -3.49 31.22 -39.55
C ARG A 244 -3.31 31.59 -38.09
N SER A 245 -4.38 32.00 -37.41
CA SER A 245 -4.38 32.20 -35.97
C SER A 245 -4.02 30.88 -35.27
N LEU A 246 -3.09 30.91 -34.33
CA LEU A 246 -2.59 29.75 -33.61
C LEU A 246 -2.95 29.86 -32.12
N TRP A 247 -3.52 28.81 -31.55
CA TRP A 247 -3.59 28.59 -30.11
C TRP A 247 -2.63 27.46 -29.71
N ARG A 248 -1.95 27.64 -28.57
CA ARG A 248 -1.31 26.56 -27.81
C ARG A 248 -2.05 26.41 -26.49
N ILE A 249 -2.59 25.23 -26.24
CA ILE A 249 -3.39 24.92 -25.05
C ILE A 249 -2.62 23.89 -24.21
N THR A 250 -2.22 24.30 -23.01
CA THR A 250 -1.40 23.48 -22.10
C THR A 250 -2.20 23.16 -20.84
N ARG A 251 -2.25 21.90 -20.44
CA ARG A 251 -2.92 21.48 -19.20
C ARG A 251 -2.26 22.09 -17.97
N GLN A 252 -3.06 22.47 -16.98
CA GLN A 252 -2.64 23.04 -15.68
C GLN A 252 -3.29 22.32 -14.48
N GLY A 253 -4.14 21.33 -14.74
CA GLY A 253 -4.86 20.52 -13.75
C GLY A 253 -5.96 19.70 -14.43
N ASP A 254 -6.77 19.00 -13.65
CA ASP A 254 -7.78 18.06 -14.18
C ASP A 254 -8.85 18.74 -15.04
N ASN A 255 -9.24 19.97 -14.67
CA ASN A 255 -10.22 20.80 -15.38
C ASN A 255 -9.67 22.19 -15.82
N ARG A 256 -8.35 22.40 -15.80
CA ARG A 256 -7.74 23.72 -16.04
C ARG A 256 -6.70 23.68 -17.17
N VAL A 257 -6.74 24.68 -18.04
CA VAL A 257 -5.75 24.89 -19.11
C VAL A 257 -5.22 26.33 -19.11
N ALA A 258 -3.96 26.49 -19.51
CA ALA A 258 -3.38 27.76 -19.93
C ALA A 258 -3.50 27.89 -21.45
N GLY A 259 -3.84 29.09 -21.92
CA GLY A 259 -3.86 29.44 -23.35
C GLY A 259 -2.72 30.38 -23.72
N GLN A 260 -2.09 30.14 -24.86
CA GLN A 260 -1.22 31.11 -25.55
C GLN A 260 -1.71 31.28 -26.99
N ILE A 261 -1.57 32.48 -27.56
CA ILE A 261 -1.92 32.77 -28.95
C ILE A 261 -0.72 33.27 -29.76
N GLY A 262 -0.80 33.10 -31.08
CA GLY A 262 0.14 33.67 -32.05
C GLY A 262 -0.36 33.50 -33.47
N VAL A 263 0.54 33.58 -34.44
CA VAL A 263 0.25 33.35 -35.87
C VAL A 263 1.22 32.32 -36.42
N ALA A 264 0.69 31.27 -37.07
CA ALA A 264 1.49 30.41 -37.94
C ALA A 264 1.50 31.03 -39.34
N THR A 265 2.68 31.22 -39.92
CA THR A 265 2.90 31.91 -41.21
C THR A 265 3.32 30.96 -42.33
N TYR A 266 2.94 31.31 -43.55
CA TYR A 266 2.98 30.46 -44.73
C TYR A 266 3.39 31.25 -45.98
N ALA A 267 4.04 30.56 -46.92
CA ALA A 267 4.49 31.11 -48.20
C ALA A 267 3.47 30.93 -49.35
N ASP A 268 2.32 30.31 -49.08
CA ASP A 268 1.26 30.05 -50.06
C ASP A 268 -0.12 30.50 -49.58
N ALA A 269 -1.01 30.82 -50.52
CA ALA A 269 -2.33 31.40 -50.25
C ALA A 269 -3.37 30.44 -49.63
N ASN A 270 -3.08 29.15 -49.57
CA ASN A 270 -3.92 28.14 -48.92
C ASN A 270 -3.41 27.78 -47.51
N CYS A 271 -2.23 28.28 -47.13
CA CYS A 271 -1.52 27.96 -45.90
C CYS A 271 -1.30 26.44 -45.74
N THR A 272 -0.54 25.84 -46.65
CA THR A 272 -0.26 24.40 -46.71
C THR A 272 0.94 23.97 -45.86
N GLY A 273 0.97 22.68 -45.48
CA GLY A 273 2.03 22.12 -44.64
C GLY A 273 2.04 22.67 -43.20
N ALA A 274 3.19 22.61 -42.53
CA ALA A 274 3.29 22.96 -41.11
C ALA A 274 3.25 24.48 -40.85
N GLY A 275 3.77 25.31 -41.77
CA GLY A 275 4.00 26.74 -41.53
C GLY A 275 5.05 27.02 -40.44
N THR A 276 5.36 28.30 -40.22
CA THR A 276 6.35 28.76 -39.21
C THR A 276 5.68 29.68 -38.18
N VAL A 277 5.87 29.41 -36.88
CA VAL A 277 5.32 30.26 -35.81
C VAL A 277 6.04 31.61 -35.80
N ALA A 278 5.29 32.71 -35.93
CA ALA A 278 5.84 34.05 -35.98
C ALA A 278 6.07 34.62 -34.57
N GLY A 279 7.29 34.43 -34.05
CA GLY A 279 7.71 34.97 -32.76
C GLY A 279 7.23 34.16 -31.54
N PRO A 280 7.43 34.69 -30.32
CA PRO A 280 6.94 34.06 -29.09
C PRO A 280 5.42 34.12 -29.01
N LEU A 281 4.80 33.09 -28.42
CA LEU A 281 3.35 33.06 -28.19
C LEU A 281 2.97 33.92 -26.99
N THR A 282 1.98 34.80 -27.18
CA THR A 282 1.42 35.65 -26.11
C THR A 282 0.54 34.81 -25.20
N GLY A 283 0.87 34.72 -23.92
CA GLY A 283 0.01 34.08 -22.92
C GLY A 283 -1.29 34.87 -22.72
N VAL A 284 -2.45 34.21 -22.85
CA VAL A 284 -3.77 34.83 -22.70
C VAL A 284 -4.51 34.37 -21.44
N GLY A 285 -3.77 33.85 -20.47
CA GLY A 285 -4.30 33.44 -19.17
C GLY A 285 -4.83 32.01 -19.18
N ASN A 286 -5.79 31.72 -18.30
CA ASN A 286 -6.20 30.35 -17.96
C ASN A 286 -7.72 30.18 -18.03
N VAL A 287 -8.19 29.04 -18.54
CA VAL A 287 -9.58 28.61 -18.45
C VAL A 287 -9.70 27.50 -17.41
N ALA A 288 -10.62 27.66 -16.47
CA ALA A 288 -11.08 26.59 -15.59
C ALA A 288 -12.49 26.17 -16.03
N PHE A 289 -12.66 24.88 -16.36
CA PHE A 289 -13.93 24.34 -16.83
C PHE A 289 -14.76 23.83 -15.63
N ASP A 290 -15.91 24.47 -15.39
CA ASP A 290 -16.88 24.10 -14.35
C ASP A 290 -17.94 23.10 -14.86
N ARG A 291 -18.10 22.96 -16.19
CA ARG A 291 -19.04 22.00 -16.79
C ARG A 291 -18.54 21.48 -18.13
N ASN A 292 -18.91 20.24 -18.44
CA ASN A 292 -18.80 19.67 -19.78
C ASN A 292 -20.14 19.03 -20.21
N GLY A 293 -20.20 18.55 -21.44
CA GLY A 293 -21.34 17.82 -21.99
C GLY A 293 -21.11 17.44 -23.44
N SER A 294 -21.70 16.33 -23.89
CA SER A 294 -21.44 15.74 -25.20
C SER A 294 -22.71 15.40 -25.97
N THR A 295 -22.57 15.33 -27.29
CA THR A 295 -23.52 14.71 -28.22
C THR A 295 -22.86 13.50 -28.88
N ALA A 296 -23.45 12.95 -29.94
CA ALA A 296 -22.85 11.86 -30.71
C ALA A 296 -21.59 12.28 -31.52
N THR A 297 -21.37 13.58 -31.77
CA THR A 297 -20.23 14.05 -32.59
C THR A 297 -19.40 15.19 -31.97
N LEU A 298 -19.95 15.87 -30.95
CA LEU A 298 -19.33 17.04 -30.33
C LEU A 298 -19.19 16.88 -28.81
N THR A 299 -18.10 17.39 -28.25
CA THR A 299 -17.90 17.58 -26.81
C THR A 299 -17.67 19.05 -26.50
N ALA A 300 -18.50 19.62 -25.64
CA ALA A 300 -18.46 21.00 -25.20
C ALA A 300 -17.93 21.13 -23.76
N PHE A 301 -17.21 22.20 -23.51
CA PHE A 301 -16.65 22.59 -22.22
C PHE A 301 -17.07 24.04 -21.94
N TRP A 302 -17.71 24.27 -20.80
CA TRP A 302 -18.04 25.60 -20.28
C TRP A 302 -17.06 25.93 -19.16
N GLY A 303 -16.56 27.15 -19.17
CA GLY A 303 -15.56 27.58 -18.20
C GLY A 303 -15.60 29.06 -17.86
N LEU A 304 -14.79 29.42 -16.86
CA LEU A 304 -14.39 30.80 -16.60
C LEU A 304 -12.97 31.00 -17.13
N TRP A 305 -12.83 31.88 -18.11
CA TRP A 305 -11.54 32.32 -18.64
C TRP A 305 -11.06 33.52 -17.85
N THR A 306 -9.93 33.40 -17.17
CA THR A 306 -9.23 34.49 -16.47
C THR A 306 -8.07 34.97 -17.33
N GLN A 307 -8.14 36.22 -17.78
CA GLN A 307 -7.12 36.89 -18.60
C GLN A 307 -5.88 37.27 -17.75
N PRO A 308 -4.72 37.60 -18.36
CA PRO A 308 -3.52 38.03 -17.60
C PRO A 308 -3.73 39.32 -16.80
N SER A 309 -4.71 40.13 -17.18
CA SER A 309 -5.17 41.34 -16.48
C SER A 309 -6.00 41.05 -15.21
N GLY A 310 -6.30 39.79 -14.92
CA GLY A 310 -7.24 39.39 -13.87
C GLY A 310 -8.72 39.48 -14.27
N LEU A 311 -9.05 40.07 -15.43
CA LEU A 311 -10.42 40.12 -15.94
C LEU A 311 -10.94 38.72 -16.28
N THR A 312 -12.18 38.43 -15.90
CA THR A 312 -12.83 37.13 -16.12
C THR A 312 -13.95 37.21 -17.16
N SER A 313 -14.09 36.19 -17.99
CA SER A 313 -15.19 36.07 -18.96
C SER A 313 -15.65 34.61 -19.04
N ARG A 314 -16.94 34.38 -19.32
CA ARG A 314 -17.43 33.03 -19.62
C ARG A 314 -17.01 32.61 -21.03
N ALA A 315 -16.61 31.35 -21.18
CA ALA A 315 -16.15 30.79 -22.44
C ALA A 315 -16.74 29.40 -22.67
N VAL A 316 -17.01 29.08 -23.95
CA VAL A 316 -17.43 27.76 -24.40
C VAL A 316 -16.47 27.27 -25.46
N TRP A 317 -15.83 26.13 -25.20
CA TRP A 317 -14.89 25.49 -26.10
C TRP A 317 -15.51 24.17 -26.57
N ALA A 318 -15.40 23.84 -27.85
CA ALA A 318 -16.11 22.71 -28.46
C ALA A 318 -15.20 21.90 -29.38
N ARG A 319 -15.02 20.60 -29.10
CA ARG A 319 -14.36 19.65 -29.99
C ARG A 319 -15.40 18.92 -30.83
N LYS A 320 -15.31 18.98 -32.17
CA LYS A 320 -16.13 18.20 -33.12
C LYS A 320 -15.20 17.53 -34.14
N GLY A 321 -15.05 16.21 -34.02
CA GLY A 321 -13.98 15.47 -34.71
C GLY A 321 -12.59 16.04 -34.39
N SER A 322 -11.78 16.29 -35.43
CA SER A 322 -10.43 16.88 -35.34
C SER A 322 -10.39 18.40 -35.20
N ARG A 323 -11.54 19.06 -35.00
CA ARG A 323 -11.66 20.52 -34.86
C ARG A 323 -11.93 20.95 -33.43
N LEU A 324 -11.36 22.08 -33.04
CA LEU A 324 -11.70 22.85 -31.85
C LEU A 324 -12.29 24.19 -32.28
N CYS A 325 -13.46 24.54 -31.76
CA CYS A 325 -14.04 25.87 -31.87
C CYS A 325 -14.00 26.55 -30.48
N ILE A 326 -13.65 27.83 -30.43
CA ILE A 326 -13.48 28.61 -29.20
C ILE A 326 -14.40 29.82 -29.26
N PHE A 327 -15.29 29.96 -28.28
CA PHE A 327 -16.30 31.01 -28.21
C PHE A 327 -16.30 31.70 -26.83
N GLY A 328 -16.66 32.99 -26.82
CA GLY A 328 -17.10 33.67 -25.60
C GLY A 328 -18.59 33.46 -25.37
N ASP A 329 -19.02 33.32 -24.12
CA ASP A 329 -20.43 33.26 -23.73
C ASP A 329 -20.81 34.59 -23.08
N GLN A 330 -21.25 35.53 -23.93
CA GLN A 330 -21.67 36.86 -23.49
C GLN A 330 -23.15 36.79 -23.11
N ILE A 331 -23.44 37.06 -21.82
CA ILE A 331 -24.75 36.88 -21.15
C ILE A 331 -25.07 35.38 -20.92
N PRO A 332 -25.40 34.96 -19.68
CA PRO A 332 -25.77 33.57 -19.41
C PRO A 332 -27.15 33.24 -20.02
N THR A 333 -27.28 32.29 -20.94
CA THR A 333 -26.24 31.55 -21.67
C THR A 333 -26.64 31.47 -23.14
N ALA A 334 -25.77 31.85 -24.06
CA ALA A 334 -26.03 31.65 -25.49
C ALA A 334 -26.09 30.15 -25.84
N PHE A 335 -25.36 29.32 -25.08
CA PHE A 335 -25.25 27.88 -25.32
C PHE A 335 -25.55 27.05 -24.05
N PRO A 336 -26.84 26.85 -23.68
CA PRO A 336 -27.18 26.09 -22.46
C PRO A 336 -26.85 24.59 -22.52
N THR A 337 -26.75 23.96 -23.70
CA THR A 337 -26.58 22.51 -23.85
C THR A 337 -25.54 22.15 -24.91
N ALA A 338 -25.02 20.91 -24.89
CA ALA A 338 -24.10 20.46 -25.93
C ALA A 338 -24.75 20.47 -27.34
N VAL A 339 -26.07 20.28 -27.41
CA VAL A 339 -26.85 20.38 -28.66
C VAL A 339 -26.90 21.82 -29.19
N SER A 340 -27.05 22.84 -28.32
CA SER A 340 -27.01 24.23 -28.77
C SER A 340 -25.60 24.69 -29.16
N VAL A 341 -24.55 24.15 -28.50
CA VAL A 341 -23.15 24.33 -28.95
C VAL A 341 -22.94 23.68 -30.32
N GLU A 342 -23.40 22.44 -30.52
CA GLU A 342 -23.23 21.72 -31.79
C GLU A 342 -23.96 22.41 -32.96
N SER A 343 -25.22 22.82 -32.75
CA SER A 343 -25.98 23.57 -33.74
C SER A 343 -25.27 24.87 -34.14
N TYR A 344 -24.68 25.59 -33.18
CA TYR A 344 -23.91 26.80 -33.49
C TYR A 344 -22.59 26.50 -34.20
N VAL A 345 -21.83 25.49 -33.75
CA VAL A 345 -20.60 25.01 -34.41
C VAL A 345 -20.87 24.73 -35.89
N ASP A 346 -21.94 24.01 -36.21
CA ASP A 346 -22.26 23.67 -37.60
C ASP A 346 -22.61 24.88 -38.48
N THR A 347 -23.07 26.00 -37.90
CA THR A 347 -23.23 27.27 -38.65
C THR A 347 -21.91 28.01 -38.90
N VAL A 348 -20.89 27.82 -38.06
CA VAL A 348 -19.60 28.54 -38.18
C VAL A 348 -18.50 27.72 -38.86
N LEU A 349 -18.63 26.39 -38.92
CA LEU A 349 -17.69 25.52 -39.66
C LEU A 349 -17.45 25.96 -41.13
N PRO A 350 -18.47 26.34 -41.92
CA PRO A 350 -18.25 26.84 -43.30
C PRO A 350 -17.38 28.10 -43.36
N ASN A 351 -17.41 28.93 -42.30
CA ASN A 351 -16.65 30.18 -42.21
C ASN A 351 -15.19 29.96 -41.81
N LYS A 352 -14.77 28.71 -41.55
CA LYS A 352 -13.38 28.33 -41.21
C LYS A 352 -12.82 29.02 -39.96
N THR A 353 -13.68 29.52 -39.07
CA THR A 353 -13.29 30.25 -37.85
C THR A 353 -12.82 29.32 -36.73
N CYS A 354 -13.16 28.03 -36.79
CA CYS A 354 -12.62 26.99 -35.93
C CYS A 354 -11.17 26.63 -36.30
N TYR A 355 -10.55 25.80 -35.45
CA TYR A 355 -9.15 25.43 -35.51
C TYR A 355 -9.01 23.92 -35.71
N THR A 356 -8.05 23.48 -36.52
CA THR A 356 -7.64 22.06 -36.61
C THR A 356 -6.39 21.81 -35.78
N GLN A 357 -6.29 20.61 -35.22
CA GLN A 357 -5.08 20.18 -34.49
C GLN A 357 -3.92 19.95 -35.49
N ASN A 358 -2.70 20.27 -35.06
CA ASN A 358 -1.47 20.20 -35.85
C ASN A 358 -0.35 19.50 -35.05
#